data_AF-A0AAJ0GMJ7-F1
#
_entry.id   AF-A0AAJ0GMJ7-F1
#
_cell.length_a   1.000
_cell.length_b   1.000
_cell.length_c   1.000
_cell.angle_alpha   90.00
_cell.angle_beta   90.00
_cell.angle_gamma   90.00
#
_symmetry.space_group_name_H-M   'P 1'
#
loop_
_entity.id
_entity.type
_entity.pdbx_description
1 polymer ?
#
loop_
_entity_poly.entity_id
_entity_poly.type
_entity_poly.pdbx_seq_one_letter_code
_entity_poly.pdbx_strand_id
1 'polypeptide(L)'
;MQWTAVKVASQILRHHHGVTACVIGDLALTYYNAPGKHNVSELELCVPDSSVNAAPGLLCSTGLFEPADLRKESAVDIQLHMRLCMSKYRLHFPSLRTTGWTEPLVLILLPASFFGLGRIEDLLVKWPEGRSFHLSKYLLAEGLGQNDIERISFPRLKPLITWLGKSYLYTNDGYERHPLQDLVDGLNLDEVWIQNHLQDANPALAALLKGFIRTKRERIYMYGSDNTVTRFIKDEKEAEDVKRIPGYE
;
A
#
# COMPACT_ATOMS: atom_id res chain seq x y z
N MET A 1 9.52 5.30 11.86
CA MET A 1 8.99 6.59 12.36
C MET A 1 7.57 6.91 11.85
N GLN A 2 7.31 6.80 10.54
CA GLN A 2 5.96 6.93 9.93
C GLN A 2 4.94 5.92 10.50
N TRP A 3 5.42 4.74 10.88
CA TRP A 3 4.64 3.66 11.47
C TRP A 3 3.87 4.03 12.74
N THR A 4 4.38 4.97 13.53
CA THR A 4 3.70 5.41 14.75
C THR A 4 2.37 6.09 14.39
N ALA A 5 2.37 6.96 13.37
CA ALA A 5 1.17 7.62 12.87
C ALA A 5 0.15 6.61 12.35
N VAL A 6 0.59 5.62 11.56
CA VAL A 6 -0.28 4.55 11.04
C VAL A 6 -0.93 3.77 12.17
N LYS A 7 -0.14 3.34 13.16
CA LYS A 7 -0.61 2.58 14.30
C LYS A 7 -1.63 3.38 15.10
N VAL A 8 -1.32 4.63 15.42
CA VAL A 8 -2.21 5.51 16.20
C VAL A 8 -3.51 5.76 15.44
N ALA A 9 -3.45 6.13 14.15
CA ALA A 9 -4.65 6.35 13.33
C ALA A 9 -5.51 5.09 13.24
N SER A 10 -4.89 3.93 12.98
CA SER A 10 -5.59 2.63 12.92
C SER A 10 -6.25 2.27 14.25
N GLN A 11 -5.58 2.56 15.37
CA GLN A 11 -6.10 2.30 16.71
C GLN A 11 -7.28 3.21 17.05
N ILE A 12 -7.18 4.51 16.76
CA ILE A 12 -8.27 5.48 16.96
C ILE A 12 -9.51 5.07 16.16
N LEU A 13 -9.36 4.87 14.85
CA LEU A 13 -10.48 4.55 13.98
C LEU A 13 -11.14 3.22 14.38
N ARG A 14 -10.35 2.16 14.53
CA ARG A 14 -10.87 0.80 14.77
C ARG A 14 -11.37 0.62 16.19
N HIS A 15 -10.54 0.90 17.20
CA HIS A 15 -10.86 0.53 18.58
C HIS A 15 -11.76 1.53 19.30
N HIS A 16 -11.64 2.82 18.99
CA HIS A 16 -12.44 3.85 19.68
C HIS A 16 -13.75 4.17 18.95
N HIS A 17 -13.80 3.96 17.64
CA HIS A 17 -14.94 4.38 16.83
C HIS A 17 -15.54 3.31 15.93
N GLY A 18 -15.00 2.08 15.94
CA GLY A 18 -15.53 0.97 15.13
C GLY A 18 -15.41 1.20 13.61
N VAL A 19 -14.56 2.12 13.18
CA VAL A 19 -14.32 2.41 11.77
C VAL A 19 -13.19 1.51 11.28
N THR A 20 -13.53 0.52 10.45
CA THR A 20 -12.54 -0.26 9.72
C THR A 20 -11.70 0.66 8.84
N ALA A 21 -10.38 0.55 8.90
CA ALA A 21 -9.48 1.27 8.03
C ALA A 21 -8.49 0.28 7.41
N CYS A 22 -8.05 0.51 6.18
CA CYS A 22 -7.08 -0.30 5.48
C CYS A 22 -5.94 0.59 4.98
N VAL A 23 -4.70 0.18 5.21
CA VAL A 23 -3.54 0.82 4.61
C VAL A 23 -3.53 0.58 3.10
N ILE A 24 -3.17 1.59 2.33
CA ILE A 24 -3.00 1.52 0.87
C ILE A 24 -1.74 2.31 0.46
N GLY A 25 -1.52 2.49 -0.84
CA GLY A 25 -0.36 3.21 -1.36
C GLY A 25 0.98 2.49 -1.10
N ASP A 26 2.06 3.26 -0.98
CA ASP A 26 3.44 2.76 -0.81
C ASP A 26 3.60 1.81 0.39
N LEU A 27 2.81 2.02 1.44
CA LEU A 27 2.87 1.21 2.65
C LEU A 27 2.32 -0.20 2.41
N ALA A 28 1.26 -0.32 1.59
CA ALA A 28 0.74 -1.61 1.16
C ALA A 28 1.70 -2.33 0.20
N LEU A 29 2.44 -1.61 -0.65
CA LEU A 29 3.52 -2.19 -1.47
C LEU A 29 4.63 -2.76 -0.58
N THR A 30 5.04 -1.97 0.42
CA THR A 30 6.09 -2.35 1.37
C THR A 30 5.73 -3.61 2.15
N TYR A 31 4.45 -3.78 2.50
CA TYR A 31 3.95 -5.02 3.10
C TYR A 31 4.18 -6.25 2.21
N TYR A 32 4.01 -6.11 0.90
CA TYR A 32 4.22 -7.16 -0.10
C TYR A 32 5.65 -7.20 -0.67
N ASN A 33 6.65 -6.89 0.16
CA ASN A 33 8.07 -6.98 -0.17
C ASN A 33 8.48 -6.18 -1.44
N ALA A 34 7.71 -5.16 -1.79
CA ALA A 34 8.06 -4.18 -2.81
C ALA A 34 8.45 -2.89 -2.09
N PRO A 35 9.70 -2.41 -2.18
CA PRO A 35 10.13 -1.23 -1.44
C PRO A 35 9.28 -0.03 -1.83
N GLY A 36 8.45 0.45 -0.90
CA GLY A 36 7.83 1.76 -1.02
C GLY A 36 8.89 2.86 -1.06
N LYS A 37 8.52 4.07 -1.48
CA LYS A 37 9.49 5.16 -1.54
C LYS A 37 9.88 5.55 -0.11
N HIS A 38 11.13 5.28 0.30
CA HIS A 38 11.61 5.36 1.70
C HIS A 38 11.56 6.75 2.39
N ASN A 39 10.83 7.74 1.88
CA ASN A 39 10.64 9.06 2.49
C ASN A 39 9.19 9.55 2.30
N VAL A 40 8.21 8.74 2.71
CA VAL A 40 6.81 9.14 2.63
C VAL A 40 6.44 10.01 3.85
N SER A 41 6.41 11.32 3.65
CA SER A 41 5.67 12.26 4.51
C SER A 41 4.16 12.14 4.32
N GLU A 42 3.69 11.07 3.67
CA GLU A 42 2.29 10.82 3.35
C GLU A 42 1.92 9.39 3.74
N LEU A 43 0.68 9.21 4.17
CA LEU A 43 0.06 7.94 4.45
C LEU A 43 -1.31 7.94 3.82
N GLU A 44 -1.68 6.84 3.17
CA GLU A 44 -3.01 6.66 2.61
C GLU A 44 -3.74 5.58 3.39
N LEU A 45 -4.93 5.92 3.91
CA LEU A 45 -5.85 4.98 4.49
C LEU A 45 -7.16 4.99 3.72
N CYS A 46 -7.67 3.79 3.48
CA CYS A 46 -8.98 3.55 2.94
C CYS A 46 -9.97 3.27 4.08
N VAL A 47 -11.14 3.92 4.05
CA VAL A 47 -12.23 3.76 5.04
C VAL A 47 -13.57 3.55 4.35
N PRO A 48 -14.60 3.00 5.02
CA PRO A 48 -15.93 2.87 4.42
C PRO A 48 -16.45 4.22 3.92
N ASP A 49 -17.14 4.22 2.80
CA ASP A 49 -17.75 5.42 2.20
C ASP A 49 -18.59 6.22 3.20
N SER A 50 -19.36 5.53 4.05
CA SER A 50 -20.17 6.14 5.11
C SER A 50 -19.34 6.89 6.16
N SER A 51 -18.05 6.56 6.28
CA SER A 51 -17.16 7.05 7.32
C SER A 51 -16.14 8.07 6.82
N VAL A 52 -15.98 8.24 5.50
CA VAL A 52 -14.94 9.13 4.92
C VAL A 52 -15.03 10.58 5.41
N ASN A 53 -16.25 11.09 5.62
CA ASN A 53 -16.48 12.45 6.10
C ASN A 53 -16.37 12.59 7.63
N ALA A 54 -16.63 11.51 8.38
CA ALA A 54 -16.61 11.52 9.84
C ALA A 54 -15.21 11.18 10.41
N ALA A 55 -14.47 10.28 9.76
CA ALA A 55 -13.14 9.84 10.17
C ALA A 55 -12.13 10.98 10.42
N PRO A 56 -12.10 12.07 9.63
CA PRO A 56 -11.24 13.22 9.92
C PRO A 56 -11.53 13.83 11.30
N GLY A 57 -12.81 14.04 11.61
CA GLY A 57 -13.24 14.60 12.90
C GLY A 57 -12.89 13.70 14.07
N LEU A 58 -13.02 12.38 13.91
CA LEU A 58 -12.65 11.40 14.93
C LEU A 58 -11.16 11.47 15.26
N LEU A 59 -10.31 11.51 14.24
CA LEU A 59 -8.86 11.63 14.40
C LEU A 59 -8.47 12.98 15.02
N CYS A 60 -9.04 14.09 14.54
CA CYS A 60 -8.78 15.42 15.08
C CYS A 60 -9.23 15.58 16.53
N SER A 61 -10.30 14.88 16.96
CA SER A 61 -10.82 14.97 18.34
C SER A 61 -9.81 14.54 19.41
N THR A 62 -8.78 13.79 19.02
CA THR A 62 -7.70 13.35 19.91
C THR A 62 -6.64 14.43 20.15
N GLY A 63 -6.62 15.50 19.34
CA GLY A 63 -5.56 16.49 19.33
C GLY A 63 -4.23 16.00 18.72
N LEU A 64 -4.16 14.74 18.27
CA LEU A 64 -2.98 14.16 17.60
C LEU A 64 -2.96 14.44 16.10
N PHE A 65 -4.08 14.86 15.52
CA PHE A 65 -4.18 15.21 14.12
C PHE A 65 -4.88 16.55 13.95
N GLU A 66 -4.53 17.27 12.90
CA GLU A 66 -5.22 18.48 12.49
C GLU A 66 -5.46 18.48 10.97
N PRO A 67 -6.47 19.21 10.46
CA PRO A 67 -6.74 19.28 9.04
C PRO A 67 -5.53 19.81 8.24
N ALA A 68 -5.19 19.11 7.16
CA ALA A 68 -4.14 19.51 6.24
C ALA A 68 -4.75 20.02 4.94
N ASP A 69 -4.34 21.21 4.50
CA ASP A 69 -4.69 21.75 3.18
C ASP A 69 -3.54 21.45 2.22
N LEU A 70 -3.65 20.31 1.53
CA LEU A 70 -2.65 19.84 0.57
C LEU A 70 -2.29 20.88 -0.49
N ARG A 71 -3.21 21.78 -0.86
CA ARG A 71 -2.93 22.82 -1.87
C ARG A 71 -1.95 23.84 -1.34
N LYS A 72 -2.11 24.24 -0.09
CA LYS A 72 -1.21 25.18 0.61
C LYS A 72 0.11 24.51 0.98
N GLU A 73 0.07 23.27 1.46
CA GLU A 73 1.26 22.53 1.86
C GLU A 73 2.16 22.21 0.65
N SER A 74 1.56 21.90 -0.50
CA SER A 74 2.29 21.74 -1.76
C SER A 74 3.04 22.99 -2.22
N ALA A 75 2.66 24.18 -1.77
CA ALA A 75 3.38 25.40 -2.14
C ALA A 75 4.68 25.57 -1.33
N VAL A 76 4.82 24.84 -0.22
CA VAL A 76 5.92 24.96 0.75
C VAL A 76 6.87 23.76 0.67
N ASP A 77 6.36 22.57 0.37
CA ASP A 77 7.16 21.34 0.20
C ASP A 77 7.19 20.91 -1.28
N ILE A 78 8.36 21.04 -1.91
CA ILE A 78 8.60 20.70 -3.32
C ILE A 78 8.39 19.20 -3.59
N GLN A 79 8.74 18.32 -2.65
CA GLN A 79 8.56 16.88 -2.83
C GLN A 79 7.08 16.50 -2.73
N LEU A 80 6.36 17.09 -1.78
CA LEU A 80 4.90 16.95 -1.68
C LEU A 80 4.22 17.50 -2.93
N HIS A 81 4.66 18.66 -3.43
CA HIS A 81 4.15 19.26 -4.66
C HIS A 81 4.28 18.35 -5.87
N MET A 82 5.47 17.81 -6.10
CA MET A 82 5.72 16.90 -7.22
C MET A 82 4.81 15.68 -7.13
N ARG A 83 4.64 15.08 -5.94
CA ARG A 83 3.77 13.91 -5.76
C ARG A 83 2.29 14.23 -5.97
N LEU A 84 1.80 15.36 -5.46
CA LEU A 84 0.41 15.78 -5.68
C LEU A 84 0.14 16.11 -7.16
N CYS A 85 1.10 16.70 -7.86
CA CYS A 85 1.03 16.90 -9.31
C CYS A 85 0.93 15.58 -10.08
N MET A 86 1.57 14.52 -9.57
CA MET A 86 1.52 13.15 -10.11
C MET A 86 0.32 12.33 -9.61
N SER A 87 -0.47 12.83 -8.64
CA SER A 87 -1.60 12.11 -8.04
C SER A 87 -2.69 13.09 -7.64
N LYS A 88 -3.21 13.85 -8.62
CA LYS A 88 -4.18 14.94 -8.40
C LYS A 88 -5.45 14.51 -7.65
N TYR A 89 -5.82 13.22 -7.73
CA TYR A 89 -6.98 12.69 -7.01
C TYR A 89 -6.90 12.96 -5.50
N ARG A 90 -5.69 12.98 -4.91
CA ARG A 90 -5.45 13.23 -3.48
C ARG A 90 -5.99 14.58 -3.01
N LEU A 91 -6.06 15.57 -3.90
CA LEU A 91 -6.55 16.92 -3.59
C LEU A 91 -8.07 17.00 -3.36
N HIS A 92 -8.78 15.90 -3.63
CA HIS A 92 -10.23 15.81 -3.49
C HIS A 92 -10.68 15.06 -2.23
N PHE A 93 -9.74 14.53 -1.45
CA PHE A 93 -10.02 13.73 -0.27
C PHE A 93 -9.60 14.45 1.03
N PRO A 94 -10.25 14.15 2.17
CA PRO A 94 -9.84 14.68 3.44
C PRO A 94 -8.41 14.31 3.78
N SER A 95 -7.62 15.31 4.15
CA SER A 95 -6.23 15.14 4.56
C SER A 95 -6.02 15.73 5.94
N LEU A 96 -5.18 15.06 6.72
CA LEU A 96 -4.81 15.41 8.08
C LEU A 96 -3.30 15.42 8.21
N ARG A 97 -2.75 16.16 9.16
CA ARG A 97 -1.34 16.08 9.53
C ARG A 97 -1.17 15.83 11.03
N THR A 98 -0.03 15.26 11.39
CA THR A 98 0.34 14.99 12.79
C THR A 98 0.67 16.28 13.53
N THR A 99 0.27 16.39 14.81
CA THR A 99 0.45 17.59 15.65
C THR A 99 1.73 17.55 16.50
N GLY A 100 2.90 17.39 15.87
CA GLY A 100 4.21 17.49 16.54
C GLY A 100 4.55 16.40 17.57
N TRP A 101 3.64 15.46 17.84
CA TRP A 101 3.86 14.29 18.71
C TRP A 101 4.66 13.18 18.01
N THR A 102 4.76 13.27 16.69
CA THR A 102 5.60 12.45 15.83
C THR A 102 6.04 13.33 14.68
N GLU A 103 6.91 12.77 13.84
CA GLU A 103 7.44 13.46 12.68
C GLU A 103 6.34 13.84 11.67
N PRO A 104 6.54 14.96 10.94
CA PRO A 104 5.52 15.47 10.05
C PRO A 104 5.08 14.43 9.03
N LEU A 105 3.79 14.10 9.07
CA LEU A 105 3.17 13.13 8.17
C LEU A 105 1.76 13.59 7.84
N VAL A 106 1.42 13.53 6.56
CA VAL A 106 0.09 13.80 6.04
C VAL A 106 -0.66 12.49 5.83
N LEU A 107 -1.76 12.30 6.53
CA LEU A 107 -2.69 11.20 6.34
C LEU A 107 -3.79 11.62 5.36
N ILE A 108 -3.99 10.86 4.29
CA ILE A 108 -5.07 11.04 3.32
C ILE A 108 -6.09 9.92 3.53
N LEU A 109 -7.36 10.30 3.66
CA LEU A 109 -8.47 9.37 3.88
C LEU A 109 -9.28 9.20 2.60
N LEU A 110 -9.28 7.99 2.04
CA LEU A 110 -9.98 7.68 0.80
C LEU A 110 -11.18 6.74 1.07
N PRO A 111 -12.29 6.89 0.34
CA PRO A 111 -13.41 5.97 0.47
C PRO A 111 -13.08 4.63 -0.20
N ALA A 112 -13.63 3.54 0.35
CA ALA A 112 -13.51 2.18 -0.19
C ALA A 112 -13.87 2.11 -1.68
N SER A 113 -14.99 2.74 -2.05
CA SER A 113 -15.44 2.75 -3.44
C SER A 113 -14.43 3.34 -4.43
N PHE A 114 -13.58 4.30 -4.01
CA PHE A 114 -12.56 4.87 -4.89
C PHE A 114 -11.58 3.82 -5.38
N PHE A 115 -11.33 2.79 -4.57
CA PHE A 115 -10.45 1.70 -4.92
C PHE A 115 -11.17 0.54 -5.63
N GLY A 116 -12.46 0.69 -5.91
CA GLY A 116 -13.31 -0.44 -6.31
C GLY A 116 -13.32 -1.56 -5.25
N LEU A 117 -12.95 -1.20 -4.01
CA LEU A 117 -12.98 -2.06 -2.85
C LEU A 117 -14.43 -2.07 -2.37
N GLY A 118 -15.04 -3.26 -2.30
CA GLY A 118 -16.39 -3.43 -1.77
C GLY A 118 -16.44 -3.18 -0.26
N ARG A 119 -16.95 -4.14 0.51
CA ARG A 119 -16.82 -4.08 1.97
C ARG A 119 -15.35 -4.24 2.33
N ILE A 120 -14.76 -3.25 3.01
CA ILE A 120 -13.33 -3.25 3.33
C ILE A 120 -12.93 -4.52 4.07
N GLU A 121 -13.79 -5.02 4.96
CA GLU A 121 -13.53 -6.20 5.78
C GLU A 121 -13.23 -7.46 4.94
N ASP A 122 -13.88 -7.60 3.78
CA ASP A 122 -13.70 -8.75 2.88
C ASP A 122 -12.34 -8.71 2.16
N LEU A 123 -11.64 -7.59 2.24
CA LEU A 123 -10.44 -7.29 1.47
C LEU A 123 -9.21 -7.29 2.36
N LEU A 124 -9.37 -7.34 3.67
CA LEU A 124 -8.28 -7.34 4.63
C LEU A 124 -7.59 -8.70 4.68
N VAL A 125 -6.29 -8.65 4.94
CA VAL A 125 -5.49 -9.81 5.33
C VAL A 125 -6.11 -10.46 6.57
N LYS A 126 -6.26 -11.79 6.52
CA LYS A 126 -6.61 -12.61 7.68
C LYS A 126 -5.34 -13.25 8.21
N TRP A 127 -5.04 -13.04 9.49
CA TRP A 127 -3.85 -13.59 10.11
C TRP A 127 -3.99 -15.10 10.30
N PRO A 128 -3.02 -15.91 9.85
CA PRO A 128 -3.12 -17.35 9.95
C PRO A 128 -2.88 -17.81 11.40
N GLU A 129 -3.86 -18.48 11.99
CA GLU A 129 -3.73 -19.04 13.34
C GLU A 129 -2.77 -20.24 13.33
N GLY A 130 -1.74 -20.19 14.18
CA GLY A 130 -0.84 -21.33 14.44
C GLY A 130 0.06 -21.74 13.27
N ARG A 131 0.15 -20.96 12.19
CA ARG A 131 1.07 -21.21 11.06
C ARG A 131 2.18 -20.17 11.01
N SER A 132 3.39 -20.62 10.65
CA SER A 132 4.49 -19.69 10.38
C SER A 132 4.24 -18.96 9.06
N PHE A 133 4.39 -17.64 9.08
CA PHE A 133 4.28 -16.78 7.90
C PHE A 133 5.55 -15.95 7.73
N HIS A 134 5.69 -15.34 6.56
CA HIS A 134 6.80 -14.45 6.26
C HIS A 134 6.37 -12.99 6.36
N LEU A 135 7.30 -12.11 6.68
CA LEU A 135 7.11 -10.68 6.74
C LEU A 135 8.10 -10.02 5.78
N SER A 136 7.65 -8.97 5.09
CA SER A 136 8.52 -8.18 4.22
C SER A 136 9.76 -7.69 4.95
N LYS A 137 10.93 -7.93 4.35
CA LYS A 137 12.22 -7.48 4.92
C LYS A 137 12.32 -5.97 5.04
N TYR A 138 11.59 -5.23 4.20
CA TYR A 138 11.54 -3.77 4.25
C TYR A 138 10.79 -3.28 5.49
N LEU A 139 9.73 -3.98 5.91
CA LEU A 139 9.05 -3.66 7.18
C LEU A 139 9.95 -3.94 8.38
N LEU A 140 10.63 -5.08 8.37
CA LEU A 140 11.54 -5.48 9.45
C LEU A 140 12.74 -4.53 9.57
N ALA A 141 13.29 -4.07 8.44
CA ALA A 141 14.38 -3.09 8.41
C ALA A 141 13.98 -1.74 9.05
N GLU A 142 12.70 -1.37 8.98
CA GLU A 142 12.14 -0.18 9.63
C GLU A 142 11.80 -0.40 11.12
N GLY A 143 12.17 -1.56 11.68
CA GLY A 143 11.99 -1.89 13.10
C GLY A 143 10.57 -2.34 13.47
N LEU A 144 9.73 -2.69 12.49
CA LEU A 144 8.41 -3.23 12.77
C LEU A 144 8.46 -4.70 13.16
N GLY A 145 8.00 -5.00 14.37
CA GLY A 145 7.79 -6.39 14.80
C GLY A 145 6.49 -6.96 14.26
N GLN A 146 6.36 -8.29 14.35
CA GLN A 146 5.13 -9.02 14.00
C GLN A 146 3.89 -8.42 14.68
N ASN A 147 3.97 -8.17 15.99
CA ASN A 147 2.86 -7.60 16.78
C ASN A 147 2.41 -6.21 16.29
N ASP A 148 3.31 -5.43 15.68
CA ASP A 148 2.96 -4.12 15.14
C ASP A 148 2.23 -4.25 13.81
N ILE A 149 2.73 -5.13 12.95
CA ILE A 149 2.18 -5.39 11.63
C ILE A 149 0.78 -6.01 11.75
N GLU A 150 0.57 -6.92 12.69
CA GLU A 150 -0.74 -7.55 12.93
C GLU A 150 -1.84 -6.57 13.36
N ARG A 151 -1.46 -5.44 13.95
CA ARG A 151 -2.38 -4.38 14.37
C ARG A 151 -2.75 -3.43 13.25
N ILE A 152 -2.01 -3.47 12.14
CA ILE A 152 -2.27 -2.68 10.94
C ILE A 152 -3.07 -3.53 9.96
N SER A 153 -4.13 -2.97 9.42
CA SER A 153 -4.96 -3.66 8.44
C SER A 153 -4.40 -3.41 7.04
N PHE A 154 -3.93 -4.49 6.40
CA PHE A 154 -3.43 -4.48 5.03
C PHE A 154 -4.45 -5.13 4.08
N PRO A 155 -4.48 -4.73 2.79
CA PRO A 155 -5.34 -5.35 1.80
C PRO A 155 -4.71 -6.66 1.34
N ARG A 156 -5.52 -7.64 0.97
CA ARG A 156 -5.08 -8.82 0.24
C ARG A 156 -4.51 -8.42 -1.12
N LEU A 157 -3.60 -9.23 -1.65
CA LEU A 157 -2.82 -8.92 -2.84
C LEU A 157 -3.70 -8.78 -4.08
N LYS A 158 -4.62 -9.72 -4.30
CA LYS A 158 -5.52 -9.69 -5.45
C LYS A 158 -6.35 -8.39 -5.52
N PRO A 159 -7.05 -7.95 -4.47
CA PRO A 159 -7.71 -6.64 -4.45
C PRO A 159 -6.76 -5.47 -4.76
N LEU A 160 -5.57 -5.45 -4.13
CA LEU A 160 -4.58 -4.38 -4.32
C LEU A 160 -4.12 -4.27 -5.78
N ILE A 161 -3.69 -5.39 -6.37
CA ILE A 161 -3.27 -5.46 -7.77
C ILE A 161 -4.41 -5.11 -8.72
N THR A 162 -5.63 -5.59 -8.43
CA THR A 162 -6.81 -5.31 -9.25
C THR A 162 -7.10 -3.83 -9.29
N TRP A 163 -7.00 -3.14 -8.16
CA TRP A 163 -7.19 -1.70 -8.09
C TRP A 163 -6.10 -0.95 -8.86
N LEU A 164 -4.82 -1.16 -8.52
CA LEU A 164 -3.68 -0.51 -9.16
C LEU A 164 -3.74 -0.69 -10.69
N GLY A 165 -4.09 -1.91 -11.11
CA GLY A 165 -4.29 -2.29 -12.50
C GLY A 165 -5.39 -1.50 -13.19
N LYS A 166 -6.57 -1.39 -12.58
CA LYS A 166 -7.68 -0.62 -13.12
C LYS A 166 -7.35 0.87 -13.22
N SER A 167 -6.70 1.43 -12.18
CA SER A 167 -6.29 2.83 -12.19
C SER A 167 -5.35 3.08 -13.37
N TYR A 168 -4.30 2.28 -13.50
CA TYR A 168 -3.33 2.42 -14.59
C TYR A 168 -3.97 2.26 -15.98
N LEU A 169 -4.83 1.26 -16.16
CA LEU A 169 -5.49 1.04 -17.45
C LEU A 169 -6.46 2.17 -17.83
N TYR A 170 -7.00 2.89 -16.84
CA TYR A 170 -7.89 4.02 -17.06
C TYR A 170 -7.12 5.32 -17.33
N THR A 171 -6.05 5.58 -16.58
CA THR A 171 -5.27 6.82 -16.66
C THR A 171 -4.18 6.78 -17.72
N ASN A 172 -3.68 5.57 -18.04
CA ASN A 172 -2.42 5.32 -18.75
C ASN A 172 -1.23 6.06 -18.14
N ASP A 173 -1.28 6.39 -16.85
CA ASP A 173 -0.24 7.14 -16.17
C ASP A 173 0.95 6.21 -15.84
N GLY A 174 2.13 6.52 -16.39
CA GLY A 174 3.35 5.78 -16.13
C GLY A 174 3.71 5.67 -14.63
N TYR A 175 3.21 6.57 -13.79
CA TYR A 175 3.42 6.53 -12.35
C TYR A 175 2.70 5.34 -11.68
N GLU A 176 1.50 4.98 -12.13
CA GLU A 176 0.72 3.84 -11.60
C GLU A 176 1.23 2.49 -12.15
N ARG A 177 2.01 2.53 -13.24
CA ARG A 177 2.67 1.36 -13.81
C ARG A 177 3.75 0.79 -12.88
N HIS A 178 4.50 1.66 -12.19
CA HIS A 178 5.62 1.27 -11.34
C HIS A 178 5.18 0.42 -10.14
N PRO A 179 4.17 0.80 -9.33
CA PRO A 179 3.66 -0.03 -8.24
C PRO A 179 3.28 -1.46 -8.64
N LEU A 180 2.63 -1.64 -9.80
CA LEU A 180 2.28 -2.97 -10.31
C LEU A 180 3.52 -3.80 -10.64
N GLN A 181 4.49 -3.18 -11.30
CA GLN A 181 5.76 -3.83 -11.62
C GLN A 181 6.57 -4.13 -10.35
N ASP A 182 6.52 -3.24 -9.35
CA ASP A 182 7.18 -3.41 -8.07
C ASP A 182 6.57 -4.62 -7.31
N LEU A 183 5.25 -4.79 -7.31
CA LEU A 183 4.60 -5.98 -6.73
C LEU A 183 4.97 -7.29 -7.43
N VAL A 184 5.03 -7.29 -8.76
CA VAL A 184 5.47 -8.47 -9.55
C VAL A 184 6.89 -8.89 -9.18
N ASP A 185 7.75 -7.91 -8.90
CA ASP A 185 9.15 -8.15 -8.53
C ASP A 185 9.30 -8.50 -7.05
N GLY A 186 8.57 -7.84 -6.16
CA GLY A 186 8.65 -8.00 -4.72
C GLY A 186 8.16 -9.35 -4.22
N LEU A 187 7.21 -9.95 -4.93
CA LEU A 187 6.62 -11.25 -4.60
C LEU A 187 6.98 -12.37 -5.56
N ASN A 188 7.88 -12.10 -6.52
CA ASN A 188 8.17 -12.99 -7.63
C ASN A 188 6.92 -13.59 -8.31
N LEU A 189 5.89 -12.77 -8.59
CA LEU A 189 4.66 -13.27 -9.21
C LEU A 189 4.94 -13.95 -10.55
N ASP A 190 4.31 -15.08 -10.80
CA ASP A 190 4.46 -15.86 -12.03
C ASP A 190 3.14 -15.95 -12.80
N GLU A 191 3.18 -16.55 -13.99
CA GLU A 191 1.96 -16.69 -14.79
C GLU A 191 0.92 -17.60 -14.13
N VAL A 192 1.33 -18.54 -13.27
CA VAL A 192 0.42 -19.44 -12.54
C VAL A 192 -0.41 -18.67 -11.53
N TRP A 193 0.22 -17.77 -10.76
CA TRP A 193 -0.50 -16.89 -9.85
C TRP A 193 -1.51 -16.03 -10.61
N ILE A 194 -1.13 -15.47 -11.77
CA ILE A 194 -2.05 -14.67 -12.59
C ILE A 194 -3.24 -15.50 -13.07
N GLN A 195 -3.00 -16.73 -13.52
CA GLN A 195 -4.06 -17.65 -13.96
C GLN A 195 -5.05 -17.94 -12.84
N ASN A 196 -4.54 -18.30 -11.65
CA ASN A 196 -5.37 -18.69 -10.51
C ASN A 196 -6.18 -17.52 -9.92
N HIS A 197 -5.69 -16.27 -10.02
CA HIS A 197 -6.29 -15.15 -9.29
C HIS A 197 -6.98 -14.11 -10.19
N LEU A 198 -6.58 -13.95 -11.46
CA LEU A 198 -7.01 -12.82 -12.30
C LEU A 198 -7.65 -13.19 -13.64
N GLN A 199 -7.47 -14.42 -14.13
CA GLN A 199 -7.83 -14.81 -15.51
C GLN A 199 -9.30 -14.56 -15.85
N ASP A 200 -10.22 -14.87 -14.93
CA ASP A 200 -11.66 -14.74 -15.19
C ASP A 200 -12.19 -13.31 -14.92
N ALA A 201 -11.46 -12.51 -14.16
CA ALA A 201 -11.95 -11.22 -13.66
C ALA A 201 -11.48 -10.02 -14.49
N ASN A 202 -10.29 -10.08 -15.10
CA ASN A 202 -9.74 -8.94 -15.86
C ASN A 202 -8.65 -9.36 -16.87
N PRO A 203 -9.03 -9.67 -18.13
CA PRO A 203 -8.07 -10.10 -19.16
C PRO A 203 -6.99 -9.05 -19.51
N ALA A 204 -7.35 -7.76 -19.50
CA ALA A 204 -6.42 -6.68 -19.82
C ALA A 204 -5.34 -6.54 -18.73
N LEU A 205 -5.74 -6.60 -17.46
CA LEU A 205 -4.81 -6.61 -16.34
C LEU A 205 -3.92 -7.85 -16.34
N ALA A 206 -4.49 -9.03 -16.61
CA ALA A 206 -3.72 -10.26 -16.72
C ALA A 206 -2.65 -10.17 -17.82
N ALA A 207 -2.99 -9.61 -18.99
CA ALA A 207 -2.05 -9.39 -20.09
C ALA A 207 -0.94 -8.41 -19.71
N LEU A 208 -1.28 -7.31 -19.02
CA LEU A 208 -0.32 -6.33 -18.53
C LEU A 208 0.70 -6.96 -17.58
N LEU A 209 0.24 -7.70 -16.57
CA LEU A 209 1.11 -8.33 -15.58
C LEU A 209 2.00 -9.42 -16.19
N LYS A 210 1.48 -10.21 -17.14
CA LYS A 210 2.30 -11.15 -17.93
C LYS A 210 3.43 -10.43 -18.68
N GLY A 211 3.17 -9.22 -19.19
CA GLY A 211 4.21 -8.37 -19.78
C GLY A 211 5.32 -8.00 -18.79
N PHE A 212 4.98 -7.66 -17.55
CA PHE A 212 5.98 -7.39 -16.51
C PHE A 212 6.75 -8.63 -16.09
N ILE A 213 6.09 -9.78 -16.00
CA ILE A 213 6.72 -11.06 -15.65
C ILE A 213 7.79 -11.44 -16.69
N ARG A 214 7.47 -11.31 -17.99
CA ARG A 214 8.39 -11.64 -19.09
C ARG A 214 9.68 -10.82 -19.07
N THR A 215 9.58 -9.56 -18.67
CA THR A 215 10.72 -8.62 -18.63
C THR A 215 11.39 -8.57 -17.24
N LYS A 216 11.03 -9.48 -16.32
CA LYS A 216 11.53 -9.46 -14.92
C LYS A 216 13.04 -9.58 -14.81
N ARG A 217 13.65 -10.46 -15.60
CA ARG A 217 15.11 -10.67 -15.59
C ARG A 217 15.90 -9.46 -16.07
N GLU A 218 15.36 -8.72 -17.04
CA GLU A 218 16.00 -7.50 -17.57
C GLU A 218 16.17 -6.43 -16.49
N ARG A 219 15.24 -6.40 -15.52
CA ARG A 219 15.26 -5.42 -14.42
C ARG A 219 16.29 -5.71 -13.33
N ILE A 220 16.77 -6.95 -13.21
CA ILE A 220 17.77 -7.32 -12.19
C ILE A 220 19.06 -6.53 -12.42
N TYR A 221 19.51 -6.50 -13.68
CA TYR A 221 20.76 -5.85 -14.07
C TYR A 221 20.71 -4.32 -13.97
N MET A 222 19.53 -3.71 -14.14
CA MET A 222 19.37 -2.26 -14.16
C MET A 222 19.69 -1.58 -12.81
N TYR A 223 19.65 -2.32 -11.70
CA TYR A 223 19.80 -1.77 -10.35
C TYR A 223 21.03 -2.26 -9.59
N GLY A 224 21.91 -3.05 -10.23
CA GLY A 224 23.22 -3.42 -9.68
C GLY A 224 23.20 -4.18 -8.35
N SER A 225 22.11 -4.86 -8.03
CA SER A 225 21.94 -5.60 -6.77
C SER A 225 22.54 -7.01 -6.83
N ASP A 226 22.98 -7.56 -5.69
CA ASP A 226 23.33 -8.99 -5.49
C ASP A 226 22.13 -9.96 -5.67
N ASN A 227 20.99 -9.44 -6.14
CA ASN A 227 19.77 -10.21 -6.30
C ASN A 227 19.82 -11.04 -7.59
N THR A 228 19.33 -12.28 -7.51
CA THR A 228 19.41 -13.25 -8.61
C THR A 228 18.05 -13.66 -9.19
N VAL A 229 16.95 -13.43 -8.46
CA VAL A 229 15.59 -13.85 -8.89
C VAL A 229 14.81 -12.68 -9.49
N THR A 230 14.75 -11.57 -8.77
CA THR A 230 14.10 -10.32 -9.21
C THR A 230 14.97 -9.15 -8.74
N ARG A 231 14.66 -7.90 -9.14
CA ARG A 231 15.40 -6.75 -8.60
C ARG A 231 15.25 -6.56 -7.08
N PHE A 232 14.30 -7.25 -6.43
CA PHE A 232 14.06 -7.15 -4.99
C PHE A 232 14.33 -8.46 -4.24
N ILE A 233 14.45 -9.60 -4.91
CA ILE A 233 14.56 -10.92 -4.27
C ILE A 233 15.93 -11.53 -4.54
N LYS A 234 16.65 -11.83 -3.46
CA LYS A 234 18.05 -12.22 -3.50
C LYS A 234 18.25 -13.59 -4.15
N ASP A 235 17.50 -14.58 -3.70
CA ASP A 235 17.67 -15.98 -4.06
C ASP A 235 16.33 -16.73 -4.02
N GLU A 236 16.34 -17.99 -4.48
CA GLU A 236 15.14 -18.82 -4.58
C GLU A 236 14.50 -19.11 -3.21
N LYS A 237 15.29 -19.09 -2.13
CA LYS A 237 14.74 -19.27 -0.78
C LYS A 237 13.87 -18.07 -0.41
N GLU A 238 14.38 -16.85 -0.63
CA GLU A 238 13.58 -15.64 -0.43
C GLU A 238 12.34 -15.64 -1.35
N ALA A 239 12.46 -16.13 -2.59
CA ALA A 239 11.34 -16.22 -3.53
C ALA A 239 10.20 -17.13 -3.04
N GLU A 240 10.50 -18.22 -2.32
CA GLU A 240 9.49 -19.06 -1.69
C GLU A 240 8.97 -18.47 -0.37
N ASP A 241 9.84 -17.79 0.38
CA ASP A 241 9.46 -17.15 1.64
C ASP A 241 8.42 -16.03 1.41
N VAL A 242 8.60 -15.18 0.39
CA VAL A 242 7.66 -14.08 0.12
C VAL A 242 6.25 -14.54 -0.27
N LYS A 243 6.09 -15.77 -0.78
CA LYS A 243 4.77 -16.38 -1.05
C LYS A 243 4.01 -16.73 0.23
N ARG A 244 4.69 -16.75 1.38
CA ARG A 244 4.10 -16.97 2.71
C ARG A 244 3.74 -15.67 3.43
N ILE A 245 3.82 -14.52 2.75
CA ILE A 245 3.26 -13.26 3.27
C ILE A 245 1.73 -13.39 3.31
N PRO A 246 1.07 -13.13 4.45
CA PRO A 246 -0.37 -13.27 4.54
C PRO A 246 -1.13 -12.39 3.54
N GLY A 247 -2.16 -12.94 2.90
CA GLY A 247 -2.92 -12.26 1.84
C GLY A 247 -2.29 -12.33 0.46
N TYR A 248 -1.25 -13.15 0.26
CA TYR A 248 -0.69 -13.48 -1.05
C TYR A 248 -1.70 -14.24 -1.93
N GLU A 249 -2.59 -15.02 -1.33
CA GLU A 249 -3.63 -15.84 -1.97
C GLU A 249 -4.87 -15.08 -2.50
#